data_AF-A0A453KM36-F1
#
_entry.id   AF-A0A453KM36-F1
#
_cell.length_a   1.000
_cell.length_b   1.000
_cell.length_c   1.000
_cell.angle_alpha   90.00
_cell.angle_beta   90.00
_cell.angle_gamma   90.00
#
_symmetry.space_group_name_H-M   'P 1'
#
loop_
_entity.id
_entity.type
_entity.pdbx_description
1 polymer ?
#
loop_
_entity_poly.entity_id
_entity_poly.type
_entity_poly.pdbx_seq_one_letter_code
_entity_poly.pdbx_strand_id
1 'polypeptide(L)'
;MLHALYFTKTGSASSWSVSYDNRYVQSETLKIEQDRQKPCFLPAIEGDSAAIIVAYILNYLRFGKVNKNITNTNVFEHAGRVYAVAESHQPQEICIQNLETGNTWDIGGEWDR
;
A
#
# COMPACT_ATOMS: atom_id res chain seq x y z
N MET A 1 -5.75 2.30 0.36
CA MET A 1 -6.58 2.14 -0.86
C MET A 1 -6.26 3.32 -1.75
N LEU A 2 -6.06 3.09 -3.04
CA LEU A 2 -5.86 4.15 -4.01
C LEU A 2 -7.21 4.61 -4.55
N HIS A 3 -7.33 5.90 -4.78
CA HIS A 3 -8.46 6.54 -5.44
C HIS A 3 -7.90 7.38 -6.58
N ALA A 4 -8.37 7.17 -7.80
CA ALA A 4 -7.96 7.94 -8.97
C ALA A 4 -9.18 8.59 -9.62
N LEU A 5 -9.03 9.87 -9.97
CA LEU A 5 -9.98 10.61 -10.79
C LEU A 5 -9.26 11.03 -12.07
N TYR A 6 -9.78 10.61 -13.22
CA TYR A 6 -9.23 10.95 -14.53
C TYR A 6 -10.10 12.01 -15.19
N PHE A 7 -9.48 13.11 -15.58
CA PHE A 7 -10.15 14.20 -16.28
C PHE A 7 -9.78 14.13 -17.76
N THR A 8 -10.76 13.80 -18.60
CA THR A 8 -10.58 13.70 -20.05
C THR A 8 -11.35 14.80 -20.73
N LYS A 9 -10.70 15.60 -21.57
CA LYS A 9 -11.38 16.64 -22.34
C LYS A 9 -12.15 16.01 -23.51
N THR A 10 -13.44 16.29 -23.63
CA THR A 10 -14.30 15.74 -24.69
C THR A 10 -14.75 16.85 -25.64
N GLY A 11 -14.29 16.85 -26.89
CA GLY A 11 -14.73 17.82 -27.91
C GLY A 11 -14.23 19.26 -27.70
N SER A 12 -15.04 20.25 -28.11
CA SER A 12 -14.71 21.68 -28.01
C SER A 12 -14.51 22.16 -26.57
N ALA A 13 -13.79 23.26 -26.42
CA ALA A 13 -13.00 23.66 -25.25
C ALA A 13 -13.58 23.55 -23.82
N SER A 14 -14.90 23.36 -23.65
CA SER A 14 -15.62 23.42 -22.37
C SER A 14 -16.19 22.10 -21.83
N SER A 15 -16.15 20.99 -22.57
CA SER A 15 -16.70 19.71 -22.10
C SER A 15 -15.60 18.77 -21.59
N TRP A 16 -15.82 18.21 -20.40
CA TRP A 16 -14.93 17.26 -19.73
C TRP A 16 -15.72 16.02 -19.30
N SER A 17 -15.11 14.86 -19.48
CA SER A 17 -15.52 13.60 -18.87
C SER A 17 -14.63 13.33 -17.66
N VAL A 18 -15.24 12.91 -16.55
CA VAL A 18 -14.54 12.47 -15.35
C VAL A 18 -14.83 11.00 -15.13
N SER A 19 -13.79 10.18 -15.01
CA SER A 19 -13.92 8.79 -14.59
C SER A 19 -13.21 8.58 -13.25
N TYR A 20 -13.67 7.59 -12.51
CA TYR A 20 -13.16 7.24 -11.19
C TYR A 20 -12.80 5.76 -11.16
N ASP A 21 -11.69 5.46 -10.51
CA ASP A 21 -11.29 4.09 -10.19
C ASP A 21 -10.70 4.03 -8.78
N ASN A 22 -10.79 2.87 -8.14
CA ASN A 22 -10.17 2.62 -6.85
C ASN A 22 -9.72 1.17 -6.74
N ARG A 23 -8.59 0.98 -6.06
CA ARG A 23 -8.02 -0.34 -5.85
C ARG A 23 -7.19 -0.39 -4.58
N TYR A 24 -7.21 -1.52 -3.88
CA TYR A 24 -6.27 -1.76 -2.80
C TYR A 24 -4.88 -2.01 -3.36
N VAL A 25 -3.87 -1.35 -2.76
CA VAL A 25 -2.46 -1.72 -2.97
C VAL A 25 -2.28 -3.15 -2.47
N GLN A 26 -1.87 -4.05 -3.35
CA GLN A 26 -1.72 -5.48 -3.08
C GLN A 26 -0.40 -5.75 -2.33
N SER A 27 -0.29 -5.23 -1.12
CA SER A 27 0.85 -5.49 -0.24
C SER A 27 0.90 -6.97 0.15
N GLU A 28 2.10 -7.46 0.46
CA GLU A 28 2.32 -8.85 0.87
C GLU A 28 1.40 -9.29 2.02
N THR A 29 1.29 -8.45 3.05
CA THR A 29 0.44 -8.74 4.21
C THR A 29 -1.05 -8.70 3.89
N LEU A 30 -1.47 -7.88 2.92
CA LEU A 30 -2.87 -7.88 2.46
C LEU A 30 -3.20 -9.17 1.70
N LYS A 31 -2.27 -9.66 0.85
CA LYS A 31 -2.43 -10.93 0.14
C LYS A 31 -2.61 -12.09 1.13
N ILE A 32 -1.80 -12.15 2.19
CA ILE A 32 -1.94 -13.16 3.25
C ILE A 32 -3.33 -13.12 3.91
N GLU A 33 -3.86 -11.93 4.19
CA GLU A 33 -5.18 -11.79 4.81
C GLU A 33 -6.32 -12.14 3.84
N GLN A 34 -6.17 -11.84 2.55
CA GLN A 34 -7.12 -12.22 1.51
C GLN A 34 -7.15 -13.73 1.31
N ASP A 35 -6.00 -14.39 1.24
CA ASP A 35 -5.88 -15.85 1.13
C ASP A 35 -6.52 -16.57 2.32
N ARG A 36 -6.40 -15.98 3.51
CA ARG A 36 -7.01 -16.50 4.76
C ARG A 36 -8.46 -16.03 4.96
N GLN A 37 -8.96 -15.16 4.10
CA GLN A 37 -10.28 -14.53 4.17
C GLN A 37 -10.58 -13.86 5.53
N LYS A 38 -9.56 -13.35 6.22
CA LYS A 38 -9.73 -12.65 7.51
C LYS A 38 -8.54 -11.76 7.86
N PRO A 39 -8.75 -10.69 8.64
CA PRO A 39 -7.65 -9.97 9.28
C PRO A 39 -6.83 -10.91 10.17
N CYS A 40 -5.51 -10.86 10.04
CA CYS A 40 -4.60 -11.80 10.68
C CYS A 40 -3.49 -11.13 11.51
N PHE A 41 -3.10 -9.91 11.13
CA PHE A 41 -2.09 -9.14 11.85
C PHE A 41 -2.71 -8.46 13.07
N LEU A 42 -2.10 -8.68 14.24
CA LEU A 42 -2.49 -7.97 15.46
C LEU A 42 -1.98 -6.52 15.37
N PRO A 43 -2.78 -5.52 15.77
CA PRO A 43 -2.32 -4.14 15.85
C PRO A 43 -1.16 -4.02 16.84
N ALA A 44 -0.08 -3.35 16.43
CA ALA A 44 1.09 -3.13 17.29
C ALA A 44 1.53 -1.67 17.33
N ILE A 45 0.61 -0.76 17.00
CA ILE A 45 0.81 0.70 17.02
C ILE A 45 -0.11 1.42 18.01
N GLU A 46 -1.05 0.70 18.63
CA GLU A 46 -2.05 1.23 19.56
C GLU A 46 -2.30 0.22 20.69
N GLY A 47 -2.50 0.71 21.91
CA GLY A 47 -2.88 -0.11 23.08
C GLY A 47 -1.85 -0.12 24.22
N ASP A 48 -2.06 -1.04 25.17
CA ASP A 48 -1.16 -1.25 26.30
C ASP A 48 0.21 -1.79 25.85
N SER A 49 1.28 -1.38 26.52
CA SER A 49 2.66 -1.74 26.13
C SER A 49 2.90 -3.25 26.13
N ALA A 50 2.34 -4.00 27.08
CA ALA A 50 2.49 -5.45 27.11
C ALA A 50 1.74 -6.11 25.95
N ALA A 51 0.55 -5.60 25.61
CA ALA A 51 -0.21 -6.07 24.46
C ALA A 51 0.53 -5.83 23.14
N ILE A 52 1.17 -4.68 22.97
CA ILE A 52 1.99 -4.35 21.80
C ILE A 52 3.18 -5.33 21.67
N ILE A 53 3.91 -5.59 22.75
CA ILE A 53 5.03 -6.55 22.74
C ILE A 53 4.56 -7.94 22.34
N VAL A 54 3.45 -8.42 22.92
CA VAL A 54 2.86 -9.71 22.56
C VAL A 54 2.40 -9.73 21.10
N ALA A 55 1.81 -8.65 20.59
CA ALA A 55 1.41 -8.53 19.19
C ALA A 55 2.62 -8.64 18.25
N TYR A 56 3.75 -7.97 18.55
CA TYR A 56 4.98 -8.10 17.78
C TYR A 56 5.49 -9.54 17.74
N ILE A 57 5.59 -10.20 18.89
CA ILE A 57 6.05 -11.59 18.97
C ILE A 57 5.13 -12.50 18.16
N LEU A 58 3.81 -12.40 18.36
CA LEU A 58 2.85 -13.26 17.68
C LEU A 58 2.78 -13.00 16.17
N ASN A 59 2.87 -11.75 15.72
CA ASN A 59 2.93 -11.44 14.29
C ASN A 59 4.21 -12.00 13.66
N TYR A 60 5.36 -11.80 14.30
CA TYR A 60 6.64 -12.30 13.81
C TYR A 60 6.67 -13.83 13.72
N LEU A 61 6.22 -14.53 14.76
CA LEU A 61 6.19 -16.00 14.77
C LEU A 61 5.23 -16.58 13.72
N ARG A 62 4.15 -15.88 13.38
CA ARG A 62 3.14 -16.38 12.42
C ARG A 62 3.45 -16.01 10.97
N PHE A 63 4.08 -14.86 10.74
CA PHE A 63 4.20 -14.26 9.40
C PHE A 63 5.61 -13.80 9.05
N GLY A 64 6.58 -13.88 9.95
CA GLY A 64 7.93 -13.33 9.77
C GLY A 64 7.97 -11.80 9.75
N LYS A 65 6.87 -11.13 10.08
CA LYS A 65 6.74 -9.67 10.08
C LYS A 65 6.05 -9.19 11.34
N VAL A 66 6.58 -8.12 11.93
CA VAL A 66 6.02 -7.54 13.17
C VAL A 66 4.76 -6.72 12.91
N ASN A 67 4.70 -6.05 11.76
CA ASN A 67 3.62 -5.15 11.37
C ASN A 67 3.02 -5.53 10.03
N LYS A 68 1.80 -5.07 9.81
CA LYS A 68 1.15 -5.12 8.50
C LYS A 68 1.82 -4.10 7.58
N ASN A 69 2.08 -4.48 6.32
CA ASN A 69 2.52 -3.57 5.28
C ASN A 69 1.30 -2.73 4.84
N ILE A 70 1.13 -1.58 5.49
CA ILE A 70 0.10 -0.61 5.14
C ILE A 70 0.77 0.40 4.19
N THR A 71 0.18 0.67 3.03
CA THR A 71 0.69 1.63 2.03
C THR A 71 -0.40 2.68 1.79
N ASN A 72 -0.56 3.61 2.74
CA ASN A 72 -1.71 4.50 2.82
C ASN A 72 -1.39 5.97 3.13
N THR A 73 -0.11 6.35 3.24
CA THR A 73 0.27 7.71 3.65
C THR A 73 0.30 8.69 2.48
N ASN A 74 0.91 8.32 1.35
CA ASN A 74 1.03 9.22 0.20
C ASN A 74 1.27 8.48 -1.13
N VAL A 75 1.28 9.23 -2.24
CA VAL A 75 1.69 8.81 -3.58
C VAL A 75 2.69 9.82 -4.16
N PHE A 76 3.75 9.37 -4.81
CA PHE A 76 4.72 10.25 -5.49
C PHE A 76 5.23 9.64 -6.82
N GLU A 77 5.77 10.48 -7.69
CA GLU A 77 6.44 10.06 -8.93
C GLU A 77 7.96 10.20 -8.81
N HIS A 78 8.69 9.19 -9.28
CA HIS A 78 10.14 9.23 -9.41
C HIS A 78 10.58 8.38 -10.61
N ALA A 79 11.52 8.91 -11.41
CA ALA A 79 12.04 8.24 -12.60
C ALA A 79 10.96 7.72 -13.57
N GLY A 80 9.86 8.47 -13.73
CA GLY A 80 8.73 8.11 -14.61
C GLY A 80 7.83 7.00 -14.09
N ARG A 81 8.00 6.60 -12.83
CA ARG A 81 7.18 5.58 -12.13
C ARG A 81 6.47 6.22 -10.95
N VAL A 82 5.30 5.70 -10.62
CA VAL A 82 4.48 6.22 -9.52
C VAL A 82 4.46 5.21 -8.39
N TYR A 83 4.57 5.69 -7.16
CA TYR A 83 4.72 4.85 -5.98
C TYR A 83 3.72 5.27 -4.92
N ALA A 84 3.07 4.29 -4.29
CA ALA A 84 2.34 4.47 -3.05
C ALA A 84 3.27 4.18 -1.86
N VAL A 85 3.16 4.95 -0.78
CA VAL A 85 4.05 4.86 0.39
C VAL A 85 3.32 4.82 1.72
N ALA A 86 4.05 4.35 2.74
CA ALA A 86 3.77 4.62 4.14
C ALA A 86 5.06 4.86 4.92
N GLU A 87 4.93 5.18 6.21
CA GLU A 87 6.07 5.53 7.07
C GLU A 87 7.04 4.36 7.32
N SER A 88 6.53 3.13 7.20
CA SER A 88 7.12 1.95 7.83
C SER A 88 7.63 0.87 6.87
N HIS A 89 7.38 1.00 5.57
CA HIS A 89 7.70 -0.05 4.59
C HIS A 89 8.16 0.55 3.26
N GLN A 90 8.85 -0.27 2.45
CA GLN A 90 9.29 0.11 1.11
C GLN A 90 8.12 0.59 0.23
N PRO A 91 8.33 1.63 -0.61
CA PRO A 91 7.33 2.10 -1.56
C PRO A 91 6.86 0.98 -2.51
N GLN A 92 5.58 0.99 -2.86
CA GLN A 92 4.97 0.05 -3.81
C GLN A 92 4.74 0.76 -5.12
N GLU A 93 5.29 0.25 -6.22
CA GLU A 93 4.99 0.81 -7.55
C GLU A 93 3.51 0.60 -7.89
N ILE A 94 2.89 1.60 -8.53
CA ILE A 94 1.49 1.56 -8.96
C ILE A 94 1.36 1.98 -10.42
N CYS A 95 0.54 1.26 -11.17
CA CYS A 95 0.18 1.61 -12.53
C CYS A 95 -0.95 2.64 -12.50
N ILE A 96 -0.71 3.87 -12.94
CA ILE A 96 -1.72 4.93 -12.87
C ILE A 96 -2.91 4.71 -13.80
N GLN A 97 -2.82 3.83 -14.80
CA GLN A 97 -3.91 3.61 -15.75
C GLN A 97 -4.98 2.65 -15.23
N ASN A 98 -4.62 1.73 -14.32
CA ASN A 98 -5.51 0.65 -13.84
C ASN A 98 -5.34 0.34 -12.33
N LEU A 99 -4.52 1.13 -11.64
CA LEU A 99 -4.20 1.01 -10.21
C LEU A 99 -3.64 -0.36 -9.80
N GLU A 100 -3.06 -1.12 -10.73
CA GLU A 100 -2.37 -2.36 -10.42
C GLU A 100 -1.13 -2.08 -9.58
N THR A 101 -0.87 -2.97 -8.62
CA THR A 101 0.30 -2.92 -7.77
C THR A 101 1.44 -3.68 -8.44
N GLY A 102 2.55 -3.00 -8.65
CA GLY A 102 3.80 -3.58 -9.14
C GLY A 102 4.66 -4.14 -8.00
N ASN A 103 5.98 -4.03 -8.16
CA ASN A 103 6.93 -4.51 -7.16
C ASN A 103 7.25 -3.43 -6.12
N THR A 104 7.87 -3.84 -5.01
CA THR A 104 8.50 -2.90 -4.09
C THR A 104 9.66 -2.18 -4.76
N TRP A 105 9.83 -0.91 -4.42
CA TRP A 105 10.96 -0.12 -4.86
C TRP A 105 12.10 -0.22 -3.84
N ASP A 106 13.15 -0.93 -4.23
CA ASP A 106 14.37 -1.07 -3.47
C ASP A 106 15.56 -0.73 -4.38
N ILE A 107 16.19 0.42 -4.12
CA ILE A 107 17.34 0.88 -4.90
C ILE A 107 18.57 0.15 -4.36
N GLY A 108 19.00 -0.90 -5.05
CA GLY A 108 20.25 -1.59 -4.72
C GLY A 108 20.27 -2.35 -3.38
N GLY A 109 19.11 -2.57 -2.75
CA GLY A 109 19.04 -3.14 -1.40
C GLY A 109 19.34 -2.11 -0.30
N GLU A 110 19.47 -0.82 -0.65
CA GLU A 110 19.81 0.24 0.28
C GLU A 110 18.63 0.65 1.17
N TRP A 111 17.40 0.16 0.88
CA TRP A 111 16.27 0.26 1.79
C TRP A 111 16.32 -0.84 2.86
N ASP A 112 17.29 -0.74 3.76
CA ASP A 112 17.60 -1.70 4.83
C ASP A 112 16.87 -1.45 6.17
N ARG A 113 15.68 -0.84 6.11
CA ARG A 113 14.88 -0.54 7.31
C ARG A 113 14.10 -1.73 7.85
#